data_AF-A0A3D2CHT8-F1
#
_entry.id   AF-A0A3D2CHT8-F1
#
_cell.length_a   1.000
_cell.length_b   1.000
_cell.length_c   1.000
_cell.angle_alpha   90.00
_cell.angle_beta   90.00
_cell.angle_gamma   90.00
#
_symmetry.space_group_name_H-M   'P 1'
#
loop_
_entity.id
_entity.type
_entity.pdbx_description
1 polymer ?
#
loop_
_entity_poly.entity_id
_entity_poly.type
_entity_poly.pdbx_seq_one_letter_code
_entity_poly.pdbx_strand_id
1 'polypeptide(L)'
;MFELPRLSLEETWSDGTRFRPDALEGDWLLFRRTTRERIDGEPGPVSEDALVGYGPAGLVDLGTFTGEILELYEPFQVVLPAEPKVGAKWSAQHRRGDRQSERSVELVTGEQPGELVSVAEVRRPDGVLVLRNRYVEGEGWVGYEALVQIPGRPSLRMWSEGLTVESAPQ
;
A
#
# COMPACT_ATOMS: atom_id res chain seq x y z
N MET A 1 20.55 -21.36 -7.81
CA MET A 1 19.90 -20.25 -7.10
C MET A 1 18.42 -20.33 -7.45
N PHE A 2 17.52 -20.48 -6.48
CA PHE A 2 16.09 -20.53 -6.72
C PHE A 2 15.54 -19.11 -6.54
N GLU A 3 15.04 -18.51 -7.62
CA GLU A 3 14.38 -17.20 -7.57
C GLU A 3 12.88 -17.43 -7.69
N LEU A 4 12.11 -16.76 -6.82
CA LEU A 4 10.66 -16.74 -6.94
C LEU A 4 10.27 -16.01 -8.23
N PRO A 5 9.18 -16.42 -8.90
CA PRO A 5 8.62 -15.64 -10.01
C PRO A 5 8.39 -14.19 -9.58
N ARG A 6 8.97 -13.25 -10.34
CA ARG A 6 8.80 -11.81 -10.15
C ARG A 6 7.70 -11.31 -11.07
N LEU A 7 6.73 -10.62 -10.50
CA LEU A 7 5.72 -9.86 -11.23
C LEU A 7 6.04 -8.37 -11.09
N SER A 8 6.24 -7.70 -12.22
CA SER A 8 6.44 -6.24 -12.24
C SER A 8 5.08 -5.54 -12.20
N LEU A 9 5.00 -4.48 -11.41
CA LEU A 9 3.81 -3.66 -11.23
C LEU A 9 4.10 -2.21 -11.59
N GLU A 10 3.08 -1.53 -12.10
CA GLU A 10 3.05 -0.10 -12.36
C GLU A 10 2.00 0.55 -11.46
N GLU A 11 2.32 1.72 -10.89
CA GLU A 11 1.42 2.47 -10.02
C GLU A 11 1.08 3.85 -10.60
N THR A 12 -0.21 4.14 -10.67
CA THR A 12 -0.75 5.46 -11.01
C THR A 12 -1.44 6.06 -9.80
N TRP A 13 -1.12 7.31 -9.49
CA TRP A 13 -1.75 8.08 -8.41
C TRP A 13 -2.48 9.26 -9.02
N SER A 14 -3.80 9.31 -8.79
CA SER A 14 -4.69 10.37 -9.27
C SER A 14 -5.42 11.02 -8.09
N ASP A 15 -6.03 12.19 -8.29
CA ASP A 15 -6.80 12.87 -7.26
C ASP A 15 -7.96 11.99 -6.75
N GLY A 16 -7.91 11.67 -5.45
CA GLY A 16 -8.90 10.86 -4.75
C GLY A 16 -9.94 11.66 -3.98
N THR A 17 -9.89 12.99 -4.00
CA THR A 17 -10.71 13.88 -3.13
C THR A 17 -12.20 13.62 -3.24
N ARG A 18 -12.72 13.31 -4.44
CA ARG A 18 -14.14 12.98 -4.66
C ARG A 18 -14.63 11.73 -3.91
N PHE A 19 -13.72 10.89 -3.42
CA PHE A 19 -14.01 9.66 -2.68
C PHE A 19 -13.78 9.79 -1.18
N ARG A 20 -13.61 11.02 -0.68
CA ARG A 20 -13.40 11.29 0.74
C ARG A 20 -14.50 10.65 1.61
N PRO A 21 -14.15 9.81 2.61
CA PRO A 21 -15.13 9.30 3.56
C PRO A 21 -15.67 10.43 4.46
N ASP A 22 -16.98 10.43 4.72
CA ASP A 22 -17.63 11.45 5.56
C ASP A 22 -17.06 11.49 7.00
N ALA A 23 -16.69 10.33 7.54
CA ALA A 23 -16.12 10.21 8.88
C ALA A 23 -14.63 10.60 8.97
N LEU A 24 -14.01 11.02 7.87
CA LEU A 24 -12.59 11.39 7.86
C LEU A 24 -12.42 12.83 8.37
N GLU A 25 -11.98 12.97 9.62
CA GLU A 25 -11.71 14.26 10.26
C GLU A 25 -10.30 14.80 9.95
N GLY A 26 -10.15 16.13 9.87
CA GLY A 26 -8.88 16.82 9.65
C GLY A 26 -8.53 17.09 8.18
N ASP A 27 -7.36 17.67 7.96
CA ASP A 27 -6.87 18.02 6.61
C ASP A 27 -6.15 16.83 5.98
N TRP A 28 -6.67 16.35 4.85
CA TRP A 28 -6.12 15.18 4.16
C TRP A 28 -5.92 15.47 2.68
N LEU A 29 -4.76 15.07 2.18
CA LEU A 29 -4.50 14.91 0.75
C LEU A 29 -4.83 13.48 0.35
N LEU A 30 -5.76 13.32 -0.59
CA LEU A 30 -6.30 12.01 -0.96
C LEU A 30 -5.91 11.65 -2.38
N PHE A 31 -5.50 10.40 -2.57
CA PHE A 31 -5.13 9.85 -3.86
C PHE A 31 -5.88 8.54 -4.11
N ARG A 32 -6.32 8.32 -5.34
CA ARG A 32 -6.66 6.97 -5.82
C ARG A 32 -5.41 6.37 -6.44
N ARG A 33 -4.89 5.33 -5.79
CA ARG A 33 -3.74 4.53 -6.23
C ARG A 33 -4.24 3.32 -6.98
N THR A 34 -3.92 3.23 -8.27
CA THR A 34 -4.17 2.03 -9.07
C THR A 34 -2.86 1.32 -9.35
N THR A 35 -2.78 0.05 -8.99
CA THR A 35 -1.63 -0.82 -9.21
C THR A 35 -1.97 -1.86 -10.27
N ARG A 36 -1.18 -1.91 -11.34
CA ARG A 36 -1.41 -2.76 -12.50
C ARG A 36 -0.22 -3.68 -12.76
N GLU A 37 -0.49 -4.91 -13.17
CA GLU A 37 0.55 -5.83 -13.61
C GLU A 37 1.17 -5.38 -14.93
N ARG A 38 2.45 -5.67 -15.14
CA ARG A 38 3.12 -5.54 -16.43
C ARG A 38 3.44 -6.93 -16.94
N ILE A 39 2.85 -7.32 -18.07
CA ILE A 39 3.05 -8.62 -18.71
C ILE A 39 3.76 -8.38 -20.03
N ASP A 40 4.98 -8.92 -20.15
CA ASP A 40 5.84 -8.74 -21.33
C ASP A 40 6.04 -7.27 -21.74
N GLY A 41 6.03 -6.37 -20.75
CA GLY A 41 6.19 -4.94 -20.97
C GLY A 41 4.92 -4.20 -21.37
N GLU A 42 3.74 -4.84 -21.35
CA GLU A 42 2.45 -4.23 -21.66
C GLU A 42 1.54 -4.12 -20.42
N PRO A 43 0.54 -3.21 -20.41
CA PRO A 43 -0.43 -3.10 -19.33
C PRO A 43 -1.25 -4.39 -19.16
N GLY A 44 -1.13 -5.00 -17.99
CA GLY A 44 -1.89 -6.18 -17.56
C GLY A 44 -3.14 -5.83 -16.74
N PRO A 45 -3.72 -6.79 -15.99
CA PRO A 45 -4.85 -6.54 -15.11
C PRO A 45 -4.49 -5.62 -13.93
N VAL A 46 -5.50 -4.98 -13.34
CA VAL A 46 -5.35 -4.23 -12.09
C VAL A 46 -5.24 -5.23 -10.93
N SER A 47 -4.14 -5.17 -10.18
CA SER A 47 -3.93 -5.99 -8.98
C SER A 47 -4.53 -5.34 -7.74
N GLU A 48 -4.48 -4.02 -7.66
CA GLU A 48 -5.04 -3.26 -6.54
C GLU A 48 -5.54 -1.90 -7.00
N ASP A 49 -6.63 -1.44 -6.40
CA ASP A 49 -7.15 -0.08 -6.56
C ASP A 49 -7.56 0.40 -5.17
N ALA A 50 -6.89 1.43 -4.67
CA ALA A 50 -6.97 1.85 -3.28
C ALA A 50 -7.19 3.36 -3.16
N LEU A 51 -7.94 3.76 -2.14
CA LEU A 51 -7.95 5.15 -1.69
C LEU A 51 -6.90 5.27 -0.58
N VAL A 52 -5.94 6.17 -0.77
CA VAL A 52 -4.84 6.43 0.16
C VAL A 52 -4.83 7.91 0.55
N GLY A 53 -4.37 8.21 1.76
CA GLY A 53 -4.39 9.57 2.28
C GLY A 53 -3.14 9.93 3.05
N TYR A 54 -2.66 11.16 2.86
CA TYR A 54 -1.68 11.79 3.73
C TYR A 54 -2.37 12.85 4.60
N GLY A 55 -2.21 12.76 5.91
CA GLY A 55 -2.87 13.67 6.85
C GLY A 55 -2.31 13.55 8.27
N PRO A 56 -3.10 13.90 9.30
CA PRO A 56 -2.62 13.98 10.69
C PRO A 56 -2.12 12.67 11.28
N ALA A 57 -2.54 11.52 10.73
CA ALA A 57 -2.05 10.20 11.14
C ALA A 57 -0.83 9.72 10.35
N GLY A 58 -0.35 10.50 9.38
CA GLY A 58 0.66 10.09 8.40
C GLY A 58 0.03 9.58 7.11
N LEU A 59 0.67 8.62 6.45
CA LEU A 59 0.14 7.93 5.28
C LEU A 59 -0.71 6.74 5.70
N VAL A 60 -1.94 6.69 5.19
CA VAL A 60 -2.90 5.62 5.47
C VAL A 60 -3.51 5.06 4.18
N ASP A 61 -3.74 3.75 4.16
CA ASP A 61 -4.65 3.12 3.20
C ASP A 61 -6.06 3.15 3.81
N LEU A 62 -6.96 3.93 3.20
CA LEU A 62 -8.32 4.16 3.68
C LEU A 62 -9.26 3.00 3.30
N GLY A 63 -9.04 2.42 2.12
CA GLY A 63 -9.89 1.36 1.59
C GLY A 63 -9.47 0.91 0.20
N THR A 64 -10.19 -0.07 -0.34
CA THR A 64 -9.97 -0.59 -1.70
C THR A 64 -11.24 -0.54 -2.52
N PHE A 65 -11.10 -0.24 -3.81
CA PHE A 65 -12.19 -0.24 -4.76
C PHE A 65 -12.48 -1.66 -5.28
N THR A 66 -13.76 -1.98 -5.35
CA THR A 66 -14.29 -3.12 -6.11
C THR A 66 -15.16 -2.55 -7.23
N GLY A 67 -14.55 -2.31 -8.40
CA GLY A 67 -15.15 -1.47 -9.43
C GLY A 67 -15.24 -0.02 -8.96
N GLU A 68 -16.45 0.55 -8.88
CA GLU A 68 -16.66 1.92 -8.40
C GLU A 68 -16.98 1.99 -6.89
N ILE A 69 -17.10 0.85 -6.22
CA ILE A 69 -17.48 0.80 -4.80
C ILE A 69 -16.22 0.80 -3.94
N LEU A 70 -16.07 1.81 -3.07
CA LEU A 70 -15.00 1.87 -2.08
C LEU A 70 -15.40 1.10 -0.82
N GLU A 71 -14.65 0.04 -0.49
CA GLU A 71 -14.74 -0.65 0.80
C GLU A 71 -13.66 -0.13 1.75
N LEU A 72 -14.07 0.53 2.83
CA LEU A 72 -13.14 1.10 3.81
C LEU A 72 -12.56 0.04 4.74
N TYR A 73 -11.33 0.30 5.18
CA TYR A 73 -10.72 -0.39 6.30
C TYR A 73 -11.18 0.22 7.63
N GLU A 74 -11.56 -0.63 8.58
CA GLU A 74 -11.92 -0.21 9.93
C GLU A 74 -11.04 -0.93 10.96
N PRO A 75 -10.15 -0.20 11.68
CA PRO A 75 -9.74 1.18 11.42
C PRO A 75 -8.94 1.28 10.11
N PHE A 76 -8.69 2.50 9.63
CA PHE A 76 -7.80 2.73 8.48
C PHE A 76 -6.40 2.14 8.73
N GLN A 77 -5.74 1.69 7.66
CA GLN A 77 -4.42 1.06 7.80
C GLN A 77 -3.33 2.12 7.76
N VAL A 78 -2.68 2.37 8.90
CA VAL A 78 -1.52 3.28 8.96
C VAL A 78 -0.33 2.61 8.29
N VAL A 79 0.15 3.17 7.18
CA VAL A 79 1.29 2.65 6.42
C VAL A 79 2.58 3.31 6.85
N LEU A 80 2.56 4.63 7.07
CA LEU A 80 3.65 5.41 7.63
C LEU A 80 3.04 6.36 8.68
N PRO A 81 3.45 6.31 9.95
CA PRO A 81 2.91 7.21 10.98
C PRO A 81 3.36 8.65 10.71
N ALA A 82 2.65 9.62 11.29
CA ALA A 82 2.93 11.05 11.14
C ALA A 82 4.36 11.44 11.56
N GLU A 83 4.90 10.79 12.58
CA GLU A 83 6.28 10.95 13.06
C GLU A 83 7.05 9.65 12.82
N PRO A 84 7.51 9.39 11.57
CA PRO A 84 8.16 8.14 11.24
C PRO A 84 9.54 8.06 11.86
N LYS A 85 9.81 6.95 12.55
CA LYS A 85 11.08 6.67 13.20
C LYS A 85 11.46 5.21 13.00
N VAL A 86 12.73 4.96 12.65
CA VAL A 86 13.28 3.61 12.60
C VAL A 86 13.09 2.90 13.94
N GLY A 87 12.61 1.66 13.89
CA GLY A 87 12.26 0.83 15.03
C GLY A 87 10.84 1.06 15.58
N ALA A 88 10.07 2.02 15.04
CA ALA A 88 8.66 2.15 15.39
C ALA A 88 7.89 0.90 14.97
N LYS A 89 7.01 0.42 15.84
CA LYS A 89 6.16 -0.75 15.61
C LYS A 89 4.72 -0.47 16.00
N TRP A 90 3.79 -0.97 15.21
CA TRP A 90 2.37 -0.93 15.52
C TRP A 90 1.65 -2.13 14.92
N SER A 91 0.50 -2.47 15.50
CA SER A 91 -0.38 -3.48 14.93
C SER A 91 -1.84 -3.07 15.09
N ALA A 92 -2.67 -3.55 14.19
CA ALA A 92 -4.11 -3.37 14.24
C ALA A 92 -4.83 -4.55 13.59
N GLN A 93 -6.01 -4.86 14.13
CA GLN A 93 -6.98 -5.71 13.45
C GLN A 93 -7.86 -4.82 12.59
N HIS A 94 -8.02 -5.20 11.33
CA HIS A 94 -8.78 -4.45 10.34
C HIS A 94 -9.95 -5.29 9.84
N ARG A 95 -11.07 -4.62 9.61
CA ARG A 95 -12.21 -5.15 8.87
C ARG A 95 -12.37 -4.42 7.54
N ARG A 96 -12.73 -5.15 6.48
CA ARG A 96 -13.12 -4.59 5.18
C ARG A 96 -14.25 -5.43 4.59
N GLY A 97 -15.47 -4.89 4.60
CA GLY A 97 -16.67 -5.69 4.38
C GLY A 97 -16.73 -6.87 5.36
N ASP A 98 -16.88 -8.09 4.84
CA ASP A 98 -16.88 -9.32 5.65
C ASP A 98 -15.49 -9.91 5.91
N ARG A 99 -14.43 -9.25 5.41
CA ARG A 99 -13.05 -9.73 5.54
C ARG A 99 -12.41 -9.16 6.80
N GLN A 100 -11.60 -9.99 7.46
CA GLN A 100 -10.78 -9.58 8.60
C GLN A 100 -9.30 -9.87 8.32
N SER A 101 -8.44 -9.00 8.81
CA SER A 101 -6.99 -9.19 8.76
C SER A 101 -6.31 -8.56 9.97
N GLU A 102 -5.20 -9.16 10.41
CA GLU A 102 -4.29 -8.52 11.37
C GLU A 102 -3.08 -7.99 10.61
N ARG A 103 -2.72 -6.73 10.85
CA ARG A 103 -1.55 -6.10 10.24
C ARG A 103 -0.58 -5.67 11.32
N SER A 104 0.66 -6.13 11.24
CA SER A 104 1.77 -5.72 12.11
C SER A 104 2.84 -5.05 11.27
N VAL A 105 3.35 -3.91 11.70
CA VAL A 105 4.32 -3.10 10.96
C VAL A 105 5.54 -2.77 11.81
N GLU A 106 6.71 -2.76 11.17
CA GLU A 106 7.95 -2.21 11.69
C GLU A 106 8.57 -1.28 10.65
N LEU A 107 9.03 -0.10 11.09
CA LEU A 107 9.87 0.76 10.26
C LEU A 107 11.34 0.38 10.42
N VAL A 108 12.00 0.15 9.30
CA VAL A 108 13.44 -0.12 9.22
C VAL A 108 14.12 0.86 8.27
N THR A 109 15.45 0.97 8.37
CA THR A 109 16.24 1.71 7.38
C THR A 109 16.28 0.95 6.06
N GLY A 110 16.17 1.69 4.95
CA GLY A 110 16.36 1.15 3.61
C GLY A 110 17.83 1.02 3.22
N GLU A 111 18.07 0.81 1.93
CA GLU A 111 19.43 0.67 1.36
C GLU A 111 20.00 2.03 0.97
N GLN A 112 19.14 2.98 0.61
CA GLN A 112 19.56 4.32 0.17
C GLN A 112 19.62 5.30 1.35
N PRO A 113 20.48 6.33 1.29
CA PRO A 113 20.51 7.38 2.30
C PRO A 113 19.14 8.06 2.45
N GLY A 114 18.65 8.19 3.70
CA GLY A 114 17.34 8.79 3.98
C GLY A 114 16.15 7.87 3.66
N GLU A 115 16.39 6.61 3.29
CA GLU A 115 15.32 5.67 2.99
C GLU A 115 14.73 5.04 4.25
N LEU A 116 13.39 5.02 4.33
CA LEU A 116 12.61 4.28 5.30
C LEU A 116 11.80 3.18 4.60
N VAL A 117 11.73 2.02 5.24
CA VAL A 117 10.93 0.90 4.76
C VAL A 117 9.93 0.49 5.84
N SER A 118 8.64 0.57 5.52
CA SER A 118 7.57 -0.04 6.32
C SER A 118 7.43 -1.50 5.93
N VAL A 119 7.92 -2.38 6.80
CA VAL A 119 7.73 -3.83 6.67
C VAL A 119 6.45 -4.22 7.39
N ALA A 120 5.42 -4.57 6.63
CA ALA A 120 4.12 -4.94 7.15
C ALA A 120 3.82 -6.42 6.88
N GLU A 121 3.56 -7.19 7.93
CA GLU A 121 2.99 -8.52 7.83
C GLU A 121 1.46 -8.43 8.00
N VAL A 122 0.73 -8.91 7.00
CA VAL A 122 -0.73 -8.95 6.97
C VAL A 122 -1.18 -10.41 7.01
N ARG A 123 -1.77 -10.81 8.14
CA ARG A 123 -2.35 -12.14 8.33
C ARG A 123 -3.83 -12.12 8.00
N ARG A 124 -4.25 -13.07 7.17
CA ARG A 124 -5.63 -13.28 6.75
C ARG A 124 -6.01 -14.74 7.01
N PRO A 125 -7.32 -15.09 7.08
CA PRO A 125 -7.74 -16.48 7.25
C PRO A 125 -7.19 -17.44 6.17
N ASP A 126 -6.95 -16.92 4.96
CA ASP A 126 -6.53 -17.67 3.79
C ASP A 126 -5.05 -17.52 3.43
N GLY A 127 -4.25 -16.77 4.21
CA GLY A 127 -2.83 -16.62 3.91
C GLY A 127 -2.13 -15.47 4.63
N VAL A 128 -0.88 -15.26 4.25
CA VAL A 128 -0.04 -14.19 4.75
C VAL A 128 0.52 -13.38 3.57
N LEU A 129 0.54 -12.07 3.74
CA LEU A 129 1.14 -11.12 2.83
C LEU A 129 2.18 -10.31 3.60
N VAL A 130 3.42 -10.25 3.10
CA VAL A 130 4.45 -9.35 3.61
C VAL A 130 4.65 -8.23 2.61
N LEU A 131 4.46 -6.99 3.03
CA LEU A 131 4.64 -5.77 2.25
C LEU A 131 5.86 -5.01 2.76
N ARG A 132 6.67 -4.46 1.85
CA ARG A 132 7.79 -3.57 2.15
C ARG A 132 7.58 -2.29 1.36
N ASN A 133 6.96 -1.31 2.00
CA ASN A 133 6.68 -0.01 1.41
C ASN A 133 7.88 0.91 1.61
N ARG A 134 8.35 1.55 0.54
CA ARG A 134 9.63 2.28 0.51
C ARG A 134 9.38 3.78 0.38
N TYR A 135 10.12 4.55 1.18
CA TYR A 135 10.03 6.00 1.22
C TYR A 135 11.43 6.60 1.27
N VAL A 136 11.65 7.71 0.58
CA VAL A 136 12.91 8.46 0.65
C VAL A 136 12.61 9.88 1.14
N GLU A 137 13.38 10.34 2.12
CA GLU A 137 13.26 11.71 2.63
C GLU A 137 13.41 12.74 1.50
N GLY A 138 12.46 13.66 1.39
CA GLY A 138 12.41 14.66 0.31
C GLY A 138 11.75 14.20 -0.99
N GLU A 139 11.61 12.88 -1.22
CA GLU A 139 10.95 12.31 -2.40
C GLU A 139 9.57 11.71 -2.07
N GLY A 140 9.37 11.21 -0.85
CA GLY A 140 8.14 10.55 -0.42
C GLY A 140 8.12 9.06 -0.75
N TRP A 141 6.95 8.52 -1.12
CA TRP A 141 6.78 7.13 -1.52
C TRP A 141 7.51 6.85 -2.84
N VAL A 142 8.32 5.78 -2.89
CA VAL A 142 9.10 5.41 -4.09
C VAL A 142 8.76 4.02 -4.65
N GLY A 143 7.90 3.26 -3.97
CA GLY A 143 7.43 1.95 -4.44
C GLY A 143 7.29 0.93 -3.31
N TYR A 144 7.03 -0.33 -3.69
CA TYR A 144 6.92 -1.41 -2.73
C TYR A 144 7.33 -2.78 -3.29
N GLU A 145 7.65 -3.67 -2.37
CA GLU A 145 7.83 -5.09 -2.61
C GLU A 145 6.79 -5.89 -1.82
N ALA A 146 6.24 -6.94 -2.41
CA ALA A 146 5.30 -7.82 -1.72
C ALA A 146 5.66 -9.30 -1.91
N LEU A 147 5.52 -10.07 -0.84
CA LEU A 147 5.55 -11.53 -0.86
C LEU A 147 4.19 -12.07 -0.42
N VAL A 148 3.52 -12.80 -1.31
CA VAL A 148 2.21 -13.39 -1.05
C VAL A 148 2.37 -14.90 -0.83
N GLN A 149 1.82 -15.41 0.26
CA GLN A 149 1.77 -16.85 0.55
C GLN A 149 0.35 -17.27 0.91
N ILE A 150 -0.26 -18.09 0.04
CA ILE A 150 -1.58 -18.67 0.21
C ILE A 150 -1.42 -20.21 0.20
N PRO A 151 -1.95 -20.94 1.19
CA PRO A 151 -1.88 -22.40 1.20
C PRO A 151 -2.40 -23.02 -0.11
N GLY A 152 -1.62 -23.94 -0.69
CA GLY A 152 -1.97 -24.61 -1.95
C GLY A 152 -1.68 -23.80 -3.22
N ARG A 153 -1.06 -22.61 -3.13
CA ARG A 153 -0.60 -21.82 -4.28
C ARG A 153 0.90 -21.54 -4.19
N PRO A 154 1.60 -21.40 -5.33
CA PRO A 154 2.99 -20.94 -5.34
C PRO A 154 3.10 -19.55 -4.68
N SER A 155 4.17 -19.33 -3.91
CA SER A 155 4.47 -18.00 -3.40
C SER A 155 4.80 -17.05 -4.55
N LEU A 156 4.28 -15.83 -4.50
CA LEU A 156 4.48 -14.81 -5.52
C LEU A 156 5.25 -13.63 -4.94
N ARG A 157 6.28 -13.17 -5.66
CA ARG A 157 7.00 -11.92 -5.37
C ARG A 157 6.52 -10.85 -6.35
N MET A 158 5.94 -9.78 -5.84
CA MET A 158 5.50 -8.64 -6.62
C MET A 158 6.38 -7.43 -6.32
N TRP A 159 6.62 -6.61 -7.34
CA TRP A 159 7.49 -5.46 -7.22
C TRP A 159 6.96 -4.29 -8.03
N SER A 160 6.75 -3.15 -7.36
CA SER A 160 6.46 -1.87 -7.99
C SER A 160 7.75 -1.05 -8.11
N GLU A 161 8.04 -0.60 -9.33
CA GLU A 161 9.17 0.27 -9.66
C GLU A 161 8.60 1.46 -10.46
N GLY A 162 8.42 2.61 -9.81
CA GLY A 162 8.00 3.84 -10.49
C GLY A 162 6.63 4.37 -10.05
N LEU A 163 6.63 5.66 -9.71
CA LEU A 163 5.45 6.44 -9.39
C LEU A 163 5.08 7.29 -10.59
N THR A 164 3.87 7.13 -11.14
CA THR A 164 3.28 8.14 -12.03
C THR A 164 2.22 8.93 -11.26
N VAL A 165 2.53 10.19 -10.95
CA VAL A 165 1.55 11.12 -10.36
C VAL A 165 0.88 11.88 -11.49
N GLU A 166 -0.39 11.59 -11.73
CA GLU A 166 -1.23 12.43 -12.58
C GLU A 166 -1.60 13.66 -11.77
N SER A 167 -0.88 14.77 -12.02
CA SER A 167 -1.02 15.99 -11.24
C SER A 167 -2.46 16.50 -11.35
N ALA A 168 -3.09 16.78 -10.20
CA ALA A 168 -4.31 17.58 -10.18
C ALA A 168 -3.99 18.98 -10.77
N PRO A 169 -4.89 19.58 -11.57
CA PRO A 169 -4.70 20.96 -12.00
C PRO A 169 -4.61 21.86 -10.75
N GLN A 170 -3.62 22.76 -10.74
CA GLN A 170 -3.47 23.81 -9.73
C GLN A 170 -4.67 24.75 -9.70
#